data_AF-A0A958QUF1-F1
#
_entry.id   AF-A0A958QUF1-F1
#
_cell.length_a   1.000
_cell.length_b   1.000
_cell.length_c   1.000
_cell.angle_alpha   90.00
_cell.angle_beta   90.00
_cell.angle_gamma   90.00
#
_symmetry.space_group_name_H-M   'P 1'
#
loop_
_entity.id
_entity.type
_entity.pdbx_description
1 polymer ?
#
loop_
_entity_poly.entity_id
_entity_poly.type
_entity_poly.pdbx_seq_one_letter_code
_entity_poly.pdbx_strand_id
1 'polypeptide(L)'
;MNKLSVNKFSSGFKFIFKGFEAIKSDKTLWKWALIPLVLDLILLIYVLASAFAAIGATVNWGLSFIFTSTTGFFYNLLYYPLYILFFISVGAIAIYSVYLIGSIIASPFNSMIAEKVLINRGLLKQQNFNFKRWLAMSLKMF
;
A
#
# COMPACT_ATOMS: atom_id res chain seq x y z
N MET A 1 5.62 -19.72 34.33
CA MET A 1 5.35 -18.65 33.35
C MET A 1 4.96 -17.37 34.10
N ASN A 2 5.77 -16.32 34.00
CA ASN A 2 5.70 -15.11 34.83
C ASN A 2 4.47 -14.24 34.49
N LYS A 3 3.54 -14.04 35.44
CA LYS A 3 2.38 -13.12 35.31
C LYS A 3 2.76 -11.67 34.94
N LEU A 4 4.02 -11.28 35.20
CA LEU A 4 4.59 -9.98 34.83
C LEU A 4 4.74 -9.77 33.31
N SER A 5 4.90 -10.82 32.50
CA SER A 5 5.03 -10.66 31.04
C SER A 5 3.68 -10.44 30.35
N VAL A 6 2.63 -11.13 30.81
CA VAL A 6 1.27 -11.04 30.25
C VAL A 6 0.67 -9.64 30.48
N ASN A 7 0.88 -9.06 31.67
CA ASN A 7 0.40 -7.71 31.97
C ASN A 7 1.12 -6.63 31.15
N LYS A 8 2.42 -6.79 30.88
CA LYS A 8 3.16 -5.88 29.99
C LYS A 8 2.74 -6.03 28.52
N PHE A 9 2.51 -7.26 28.06
CA PHE A 9 2.01 -7.53 26.71
C PHE A 9 0.60 -6.93 26.47
N SER A 10 -0.32 -7.12 27.42
CA SER A 10 -1.66 -6.52 27.39
C SER A 10 -1.61 -4.98 27.38
N SER A 11 -0.64 -4.39 28.10
CA SER A 11 -0.44 -2.94 28.09
C SER A 11 0.00 -2.39 26.73
N GLY A 12 0.74 -3.19 25.93
CA GLY A 12 1.14 -2.84 24.57
C GLY A 12 -0.06 -2.65 23.62
N PHE A 13 -1.01 -3.59 23.65
CA PHE A 13 -2.23 -3.50 22.83
C PHE A 13 -3.07 -2.26 23.16
N LYS A 14 -3.12 -1.83 24.43
CA LYS A 14 -3.84 -0.59 24.82
C LYS A 14 -3.31 0.64 24.08
N PHE A 15 -2.04 0.68 23.66
CA PHE A 15 -1.50 1.81 22.89
C PHE A 15 -2.05 1.87 21.47
N ILE A 16 -2.33 0.73 20.83
CA ILE A 16 -2.95 0.69 19.49
C ILE A 16 -4.33 1.33 19.56
N PHE A 17 -5.16 0.93 20.52
CA PHE A 17 -6.49 1.51 20.73
C PHE A 17 -6.43 3.00 21.08
N LYS A 18 -5.50 3.42 21.94
CA LYS A 18 -5.28 4.85 22.24
C LYS A 18 -4.85 5.65 21.01
N GLY A 19 -4.08 5.05 20.09
CA GLY A 19 -3.73 5.68 18.82
C GLY A 19 -4.96 5.92 17.96
N PHE A 20 -5.83 4.90 17.85
CA PHE A 20 -7.09 5.03 17.13
C PHE A 20 -8.03 6.07 17.77
N GLU A 21 -8.16 6.09 19.10
CA GLU A 21 -8.91 7.10 19.83
C GLU A 21 -8.36 8.52 19.59
N ALA A 22 -7.03 8.68 19.59
CA ALA A 22 -6.40 9.97 19.33
C ALA A 22 -6.72 10.48 17.91
N ILE A 23 -6.61 9.63 16.89
CA ILE A 23 -7.03 9.97 15.53
C ILE A 23 -8.53 10.27 15.51
N LYS A 24 -9.34 9.47 16.21
CA LYS A 24 -10.79 9.63 16.27
C LYS A 24 -11.22 10.97 16.84
N SER A 25 -10.52 11.44 17.87
CA SER A 25 -10.82 12.65 18.61
C SER A 25 -10.49 13.96 17.87
N ASP A 26 -9.56 13.92 16.90
CA ASP A 26 -9.16 15.11 16.13
C ASP A 26 -9.55 14.98 14.65
N LYS A 27 -10.53 15.77 14.22
CA LYS A 27 -10.99 15.85 12.82
C LYS A 27 -9.86 16.20 11.84
N THR A 28 -8.83 16.90 12.29
CA THR A 28 -7.66 17.23 11.48
C THR A 28 -6.83 15.99 11.21
N LEU A 29 -6.55 15.17 12.24
CA LEU A 29 -5.78 13.92 12.11
C LEU A 29 -6.47 12.94 11.15
N TRP A 30 -7.79 12.87 11.18
CA TRP A 30 -8.56 12.07 10.22
C TRP A 30 -8.26 12.40 8.77
N LYS A 31 -8.16 13.68 8.42
CA LYS A 31 -7.85 14.09 7.04
C LYS A 31 -6.49 13.56 6.62
N TRP A 32 -5.49 13.64 7.50
CA TRP A 32 -4.13 13.15 7.23
C TRP A 32 -4.04 11.63 7.15
N ALA A 33 -4.88 10.90 7.89
CA ALA A 33 -4.97 9.44 7.81
C ALA A 33 -5.75 8.96 6.58
N LEU A 34 -6.77 9.71 6.15
CA LEU A 34 -7.64 9.33 5.03
C LEU A 34 -6.95 9.53 3.68
N ILE A 35 -6.13 10.58 3.52
CA ILE A 35 -5.43 10.85 2.25
C ILE A 35 -4.60 9.65 1.76
N PRO A 36 -3.66 9.06 2.52
CA PRO A 36 -2.88 7.93 2.05
C PRO A 36 -3.76 6.71 1.74
N LEU A 37 -4.81 6.47 2.53
CA LEU A 37 -5.77 5.38 2.27
C LEU A 37 -6.51 5.55 0.94
N VAL A 38 -6.96 6.77 0.63
CA VAL A 38 -7.61 7.06 -0.66
C VAL A 38 -6.64 6.91 -1.82
N LEU A 39 -5.39 7.37 -1.65
CA LEU A 39 -4.34 7.20 -2.66
C LEU A 39 -4.02 5.72 -2.90
N ASP A 40 -3.91 4.92 -1.85
CA ASP A 40 -3.69 3.47 -1.95
C ASP A 40 -4.84 2.77 -2.67
N LEU A 41 -6.09 3.15 -2.40
CA LEU A 41 -7.25 2.60 -3.09
C LEU A 41 -7.25 2.96 -4.59
N ILE A 42 -6.96 4.21 -4.94
CA ILE A 42 -6.86 4.65 -6.33
C ILE A 42 -5.75 3.88 -7.04
N LEU A 43 -4.58 3.77 -6.39
CA LEU A 43 -3.44 3.05 -6.93
C LEU A 43 -3.75 1.56 -7.14
N LEU A 44 -4.40 0.92 -6.16
CA LEU A 44 -4.80 -0.49 -6.24
C LEU A 44 -5.75 -0.73 -7.41
N ILE A 45 -6.80 0.09 -7.54
CA ILE A 45 -7.78 -0.03 -8.64
C ILE A 45 -7.08 0.16 -9.98
N TYR A 46 -6.26 1.22 -10.12
CA TYR A 46 -5.57 1.55 -11.35
C TYR A 46 -4.59 0.43 -11.79
N VAL A 47 -3.75 -0.03 -10.86
CA VAL A 47 -2.75 -1.07 -11.15
C VAL A 47 -3.43 -2.39 -11.48
N LEU A 48 -4.43 -2.83 -10.71
CA LEU A 48 -5.14 -4.08 -10.99
C LEU A 48 -5.91 -4.03 -12.31
N ALA A 49 -6.62 -2.93 -12.59
CA ALA A 49 -7.34 -2.78 -13.84
C ALA A 49 -6.40 -2.84 -15.05
N SER A 50 -5.28 -2.12 -14.98
CA SER A 50 -4.28 -2.09 -16.04
C SER A 50 -3.59 -3.45 -16.22
N ALA A 51 -3.24 -4.10 -15.11
CA ALA A 51 -2.56 -5.38 -15.12
C ALA A 51 -3.45 -6.50 -15.68
N PHE A 52 -4.73 -6.56 -15.27
CA PHE A 52 -5.66 -7.57 -15.77
C PHE A 52 -6.08 -7.35 -17.23
N ALA A 53 -6.20 -6.10 -17.67
CA ALA A 53 -6.42 -5.79 -19.09
C ALA A 53 -5.28 -6.28 -19.99
N ALA A 54 -4.04 -6.30 -19.48
CA ALA A 54 -2.87 -6.72 -20.24
C ALA A 54 -2.70 -8.25 -20.37
N ILE A 55 -3.27 -9.06 -19.47
CA ILE A 55 -3.01 -10.53 -19.42
C ILE A 55 -3.28 -11.19 -20.77
N GLY A 56 -4.45 -10.95 -21.36
CA GLY A 56 -4.82 -11.61 -22.62
C GLY A 56 -3.83 -11.29 -23.74
N ALA A 57 -3.42 -10.03 -23.85
CA ALA A 57 -2.43 -9.59 -24.83
C ALA A 57 -1.04 -10.20 -24.55
N THR A 58 -0.61 -10.25 -23.29
CA THR A 58 0.68 -10.85 -22.91
C THR A 58 0.73 -12.34 -23.18
N VAL A 59 -0.34 -13.09 -22.88
CA VAL A 59 -0.42 -14.54 -23.15
C VAL A 59 -0.42 -14.80 -24.66
N ASN A 60 -1.21 -14.04 -25.43
CA ASN A 60 -1.23 -14.14 -26.89
C ASN A 60 0.14 -13.82 -27.49
N TRP A 61 0.80 -12.77 -27.00
CA TRP A 61 2.15 -12.41 -27.43
C TRP A 61 3.15 -13.54 -27.14
N GLY A 62 3.11 -14.13 -25.94
CA GLY A 62 3.96 -15.28 -25.60
C GLY A 62 3.71 -16.51 -26.48
N LEU A 63 2.45 -16.81 -26.81
CA LEU A 63 2.11 -17.94 -27.67
C LEU A 63 2.42 -17.70 -29.15
N SER A 64 2.50 -16.45 -29.60
CA SER A 64 2.83 -16.11 -30.98
C SER A 64 4.24 -16.56 -31.41
N PHE A 65 5.13 -16.81 -30.46
CA PHE A 65 6.46 -17.39 -30.72
C PHE A 65 6.43 -18.88 -31.06
N ILE A 66 5.34 -19.57 -30.75
CA ILE A 66 5.19 -21.02 -30.92
C ILE A 66 4.14 -21.33 -32.00
N PHE A 67 3.02 -20.60 -31.99
CA PHE A 67 1.88 -20.82 -32.87
C PHE A 67 1.65 -19.62 -33.78
N THR A 68 1.45 -19.88 -35.07
CA THR A 68 1.05 -18.89 -36.07
C THR A 68 -0.45 -18.66 -36.13
N SER A 69 -1.25 -19.62 -35.66
CA SER A 69 -2.71 -19.53 -35.55
C SER A 69 -3.12 -19.37 -34.09
N THR A 70 -4.06 -18.46 -33.83
CA THR A 70 -4.73 -18.28 -32.54
C THR A 70 -5.91 -19.23 -32.33
N THR A 71 -6.10 -20.18 -33.26
CA THR A 71 -7.16 -21.17 -33.23
C THR A 71 -6.59 -22.58 -33.35
N GLY A 72 -7.14 -23.52 -32.58
CA GLY A 72 -6.74 -24.92 -32.61
C GLY A 72 -6.71 -25.57 -31.23
N PHE A 73 -6.80 -26.90 -31.19
CA PHE A 73 -6.81 -27.66 -29.94
C PHE A 73 -5.53 -27.42 -29.12
N PHE A 74 -4.36 -27.55 -29.74
CA PHE A 74 -3.07 -27.35 -29.06
C PHE A 74 -2.86 -25.92 -28.57
N TYR A 75 -3.36 -24.93 -29.31
CA TYR A 75 -3.34 -23.53 -28.87
C TYR A 75 -4.17 -23.35 -27.61
N ASN A 76 -5.43 -23.79 -27.63
CA ASN A 76 -6.34 -23.66 -26.49
C ASN A 76 -5.84 -24.44 -25.26
N LEU A 77 -5.24 -25.62 -25.48
CA LEU A 77 -4.66 -26.45 -24.42
C LEU A 77 -3.56 -25.71 -23.65
N LEU A 78 -2.77 -24.86 -24.31
CA LEU A 78 -1.73 -24.06 -23.66
C LEU A 78 -2.22 -22.69 -23.21
N TYR A 79 -3.14 -22.09 -23.96
CA TYR A 79 -3.68 -20.76 -23.68
C TYR A 79 -4.33 -20.68 -22.31
N TYR A 80 -5.28 -21.57 -21.98
CA TYR A 80 -6.02 -21.46 -20.72
C TYR A 80 -5.14 -21.68 -19.47
N PRO A 81 -4.25 -22.70 -19.40
CA PRO A 81 -3.34 -22.85 -18.28
C PRO A 81 -2.38 -21.66 -18.13
N LEU A 82 -1.82 -21.16 -19.25
CA LEU A 82 -0.96 -19.97 -19.20
C LEU A 82 -1.73 -18.74 -18.76
N TYR A 83 -2.96 -18.57 -19.22
CA TYR A 83 -3.81 -17.45 -18.79
C TYR A 83 -4.03 -17.47 -17.27
N ILE A 84 -4.32 -18.62 -16.69
CA ILE A 84 -4.49 -18.76 -15.23
C ILE A 84 -3.17 -18.49 -14.49
N LEU A 85 -2.05 -19.04 -14.97
CA LEU A 85 -0.73 -18.83 -14.38
C LEU A 85 -0.32 -17.35 -14.40
N PHE A 86 -0.51 -16.68 -15.55
CA PHE A 86 -0.25 -15.26 -15.68
C PHE A 86 -1.21 -14.44 -14.83
N PHE A 87 -2.49 -14.80 -14.73
CA PHE A 87 -3.45 -14.11 -13.87
C PHE A 87 -3.00 -14.10 -12.41
N ILE A 88 -2.59 -15.24 -11.87
CA ILE A 88 -2.08 -15.36 -10.50
C ILE A 88 -0.78 -14.57 -10.33
N SER A 89 0.16 -14.74 -11.25
CA SER A 89 1.50 -14.12 -11.17
C SER A 89 1.42 -12.60 -11.27
N VAL A 90 0.69 -12.09 -12.27
CA VAL A 90 0.47 -10.66 -12.48
C VAL A 90 -0.32 -10.06 -11.31
N GLY A 91 -1.33 -10.76 -10.78
CA GLY A 91 -2.05 -10.33 -9.58
C GLY A 91 -1.13 -10.17 -8.36
N ALA A 92 -0.26 -11.15 -8.11
CA ALA A 92 0.70 -11.08 -7.01
C ALA A 92 1.69 -9.91 -7.17
N ILE A 93 2.25 -9.75 -8.37
CA ILE A 93 3.18 -8.64 -8.69
C ILE A 93 2.48 -7.29 -8.56
N ALA A 94 1.24 -7.17 -9.03
CA ALA A 94 0.44 -5.96 -8.92
C ALA A 94 0.20 -5.56 -7.46
N ILE A 95 -0.25 -6.50 -6.62
CA ILE A 95 -0.48 -6.26 -5.18
C ILE A 95 0.83 -5.83 -4.50
N TYR A 96 1.94 -6.52 -4.78
CA TYR A 96 3.23 -6.18 -4.19
C TYR A 96 3.73 -4.80 -4.63
N SER A 97 3.52 -4.44 -5.90
CA SER A 97 3.88 -3.14 -6.44
C SER A 97 3.07 -2.01 -5.77
N VAL A 98 1.77 -2.22 -5.59
CA VAL A 98 0.90 -1.30 -4.85
C VAL A 98 1.37 -1.15 -3.41
N TYR A 99 1.74 -2.25 -2.73
CA TYR A 99 2.28 -2.20 -1.38
C TYR A 99 3.56 -1.36 -1.29
N LEU A 100 4.51 -1.55 -2.21
CA LEU A 100 5.76 -0.79 -2.23
C LEU A 100 5.53 0.71 -2.46
N ILE A 101 4.78 1.04 -3.51
CA ILE A 101 4.51 2.44 -3.87
C ILE A 101 3.64 3.09 -2.79
N GLY A 102 2.62 2.40 -2.30
CA GLY A 102 1.75 2.85 -1.21
C GLY A 102 2.53 3.12 0.07
N SER A 103 3.50 2.27 0.42
CA SER A 103 4.38 2.51 1.57
C SER A 103 5.21 3.79 1.43
N ILE A 104 5.73 4.07 0.22
CA ILE A 104 6.46 5.31 -0.08
C ILE A 104 5.53 6.52 0.04
N ILE A 105 4.32 6.43 -0.52
CA ILE A 105 3.31 7.49 -0.47
C ILE A 105 2.85 7.74 0.98
N ALA A 106 2.67 6.70 1.78
CA ALA A 106 2.17 6.80 3.15
C ALA A 106 3.20 7.36 4.14
N SER A 107 4.50 7.20 3.87
CA SER A 107 5.60 7.69 4.71
C SER A 107 5.47 9.17 5.15
N PRO A 108 5.20 10.13 4.24
CA PRO A 108 4.91 11.52 4.62
C PRO A 108 3.79 11.68 5.63
N PHE A 109 2.68 11.00 5.37
CA PHE A 109 1.46 11.16 6.14
C PHE A 109 1.65 10.57 7.54
N ASN A 110 2.32 9.43 7.65
CA ASN A 110 2.66 8.82 8.92
C ASN A 110 3.53 9.75 9.78
N SER A 111 4.53 10.40 9.18
CA SER A 111 5.38 11.39 9.86
C SER A 111 4.56 12.59 10.34
N MET A 112 3.66 13.09 9.50
CA MET A 112 2.78 14.23 9.79
C MET A 112 1.78 13.95 10.91
N ILE A 113 1.18 12.75 10.91
CA ILE A 113 0.27 12.32 11.96
C ILE A 113 1.03 12.22 13.29
N ALA A 114 2.23 11.63 13.28
CA ALA A 114 3.05 11.51 14.48
C ALA A 114 3.39 12.89 15.07
N GLU A 115 3.83 13.84 14.24
CA GLU A 115 4.12 15.22 14.68
C GLU A 115 2.89 15.90 15.28
N LYS A 116 1.73 15.83 14.61
CA LYS A 116 0.48 16.42 15.11
C LYS A 116 0.00 15.79 16.40
N VAL A 117 0.15 14.48 16.56
CA VAL A 117 -0.18 13.79 17.82
C VAL A 117 0.70 14.29 18.98
N LEU A 118 1.99 14.54 18.74
CA LEU A 118 2.90 15.07 19.75
C LEU A 118 2.58 16.54 20.10
N ILE A 119 2.23 17.36 19.11
CA ILE A 119 1.79 18.75 19.33
C ILE A 119 0.50 18.78 20.14
N ASN A 120 -0.50 17.95 19.79
CA ASN A 120 -1.77 17.88 20.51
C ASN A 120 -1.61 17.41 21.97
N ARG A 121 -0.54 16.67 22.28
CA ARG A 121 -0.18 16.26 23.64
C ARG A 121 0.68 17.27 24.40
N GLY A 122 1.01 18.41 23.79
CA GLY A 122 1.88 19.43 24.37
C GLY A 122 3.35 19.02 24.48
N LEU A 123 3.76 17.93 23.82
CA LEU A 123 5.14 17.43 23.84
C LEU A 123 6.05 18.15 22.84
N LEU A 124 5.46 18.77 21.81
CA LEU A 124 6.16 19.60 20.83
C LEU A 124 5.47 20.96 20.71
N LYS A 125 6.26 22.02 20.48
CA LYS A 125 5.74 23.34 20.15
C LYS A 125 5.24 23.35 18.71
N GLN A 126 4.13 24.04 18.47
CA GLN A 126 3.52 24.16 17.15
C GLN A 126 4.47 24.94 16.21
N GLN A 127 5.11 24.24 15.28
CA GLN A 127 5.79 24.86 14.14
C GLN A 127 4.88 24.80 12.92
N ASN A 128 4.93 25.83 12.07
CA ASN A 128 4.21 25.83 10.81
C ASN A 128 4.83 24.79 9.88
N PHE A 129 4.04 23.78 9.49
CA PHE A 129 4.48 22.74 8.58
C PHE A 129 4.92 23.35 7.23
N ASN A 130 6.13 23.02 6.79
CA ASN A 130 6.67 23.43 5.49
C ASN A 130 6.96 22.19 4.64
N PHE A 131 6.07 21.90 3.69
CA PHE A 131 6.16 20.73 2.82
C PHE A 131 7.49 20.65 2.05
N LYS A 132 8.02 21.79 1.58
CA LYS A 132 9.32 21.85 0.87
C LYS A 132 10.46 21.43 1.79
N ARG A 133 10.44 21.89 3.04
CA ARG A 133 11.47 21.54 4.04
C ARG A 133 11.40 20.06 4.42
N TRP A 134 10.20 19.52 4.54
CA TRP A 134 9.98 18.11 4.84
C TRP A 134 10.44 17.19 3.69
N LEU A 135 10.10 17.52 2.44
CA LEU A 135 10.55 16.77 1.26
C LEU A 135 12.09 16.80 1.14
N ALA A 136 12.68 17.97 1.34
CA ALA A 136 14.14 18.14 1.32
C ALA A 136 14.84 17.34 2.43
N MET A 137 14.25 17.24 3.63
CA MET A 137 14.81 16.41 4.70
C MET A 137 14.67 14.92 4.42
N SER A 138 13.52 14.49 3.87
CA SER A 138 13.25 13.08 3.58
C SER A 138 14.14 12.55 2.45
N LEU A 139 14.39 13.38 1.41
CA LEU A 139 15.32 13.04 0.32
C LEU A 139 16.79 13.04 0.75
N LYS A 140 17.14 13.71 1.86
CA LYS A 140 18.52 13.75 2.38
C LYS A 140 18.85 12.53 3.26
N MET A 141 17.84 11.74 3.63
CA MET A 141 17.99 10.52 4.44
C MET A 141 18.13 9.24 3.61
N PHE A 142 17.97 9.31 2.28
CA PHE A 142 18.27 8.26 1.31
C PHE A 142 19.56 8.61 0.56
#